data_AF-A0A8T6W8E4-F1
#
_entry.id   AF-A0A8T6W8E4-F1
#
_cell.length_a   1.000
_cell.length_b   1.000
_cell.length_c   1.000
_cell.angle_alpha   90.00
_cell.angle_beta   90.00
_cell.angle_gamma   90.00
#
_symmetry.space_group_name_H-M   'P 1'
#
loop_
_entity.id
_entity.type
_entity.pdbx_description
1 polymer ?
#
loop_
_entity_poly.entity_id
_entity_poly.type
_entity_poly.pdbx_seq_one_letter_code
_entity_poly.pdbx_strand_id
1 'polypeptide(L)'
;MSKCLVGSAKAIFQSDFSPALAYVASDEINLLFLYTAPFGPRVEKTDSILPGVVSSAFSLSLRKFFQKTSIASFDARIIVSSLEKIAQYLACRQADAWRNHNNAYAYWVLRKAGHKLSEAAKTLKNLKFKDLHDLILHPDVNVAQTLAWQRRGILIYRKLYKKRMENRVVTRRRIRENWNLPLVTSKDGKALIQKILERAKPTAE
;
A
#
# COMPACT_ATOMS: atom_id res chain seq x y z
N MET A 1 6.66 -9.76 -5.75
CA MET A 1 5.50 -8.89 -6.03
C MET A 1 5.48 -7.60 -5.23
N SER A 2 5.45 -7.60 -3.89
CA SER A 2 5.30 -6.35 -3.11
C SER A 2 6.41 -5.32 -3.37
N LYS A 3 7.66 -5.75 -3.61
CA LYS A 3 8.74 -4.85 -4.06
C LYS A 3 8.43 -4.15 -5.39
N CYS A 4 7.74 -4.82 -6.32
CA CYS A 4 7.31 -4.21 -7.58
C CYS A 4 6.24 -3.15 -7.34
N LEU A 5 5.22 -3.43 -6.52
CA LEU A 5 4.18 -2.42 -6.18
C LEU A 5 4.78 -1.20 -5.48
N VAL A 6 5.72 -1.42 -4.54
CA VAL A 6 6.44 -0.30 -3.90
C VAL A 6 7.26 0.48 -4.92
N GLY A 7 7.90 -0.20 -5.88
CA GLY A 7 8.56 0.43 -7.02
C GLY A 7 7.60 1.29 -7.85
N SER A 8 6.43 0.77 -8.18
CA SER A 8 5.39 1.49 -8.93
C SER A 8 4.86 2.70 -8.16
N ALA A 9 4.57 2.55 -6.87
CA ALA A 9 4.14 3.67 -6.04
C ALA A 9 5.24 4.76 -5.98
N LYS A 10 6.52 4.38 -5.89
CA LYS A 10 7.64 5.32 -5.94
C LYS A 10 7.77 6.01 -7.28
N ALA A 11 7.49 5.33 -8.39
CA ALA A 11 7.49 5.94 -9.71
C ALA A 11 6.53 7.13 -9.76
N ILE A 12 5.36 7.06 -9.13
CA ILE A 12 4.43 8.20 -9.01
C ILE A 12 5.10 9.39 -8.30
N PHE A 13 5.80 9.18 -7.19
CA PHE A 13 6.53 10.27 -6.52
C PHE A 13 7.69 10.85 -7.35
N GLN A 14 8.15 10.13 -8.37
CA GLN A 14 9.29 10.48 -9.24
C GLN A 14 8.83 11.07 -10.59
N SER A 15 7.59 10.82 -11.03
CA SER A 15 6.99 11.33 -12.27
C SER A 15 6.28 12.67 -12.08
N ASP A 16 6.87 13.58 -11.30
CA ASP A 16 6.37 14.94 -11.00
C ASP A 16 4.99 15.03 -10.31
N PHE A 17 4.38 13.91 -9.96
CA PHE A 17 3.23 13.93 -9.05
C PHE A 17 3.68 14.22 -7.62
N SER A 18 2.77 14.84 -6.86
CA SER A 18 3.00 15.19 -5.46
C SER A 18 1.94 14.60 -4.52
N PRO A 19 1.78 13.26 -4.48
CA PRO A 19 0.97 12.64 -3.43
C PRO A 19 1.60 12.89 -2.06
N ALA A 20 0.77 13.11 -1.04
CA ALA A 20 1.18 13.23 0.35
C ALA A 20 1.72 11.88 0.89
N LEU A 21 1.05 10.79 0.52
CA LEU A 21 1.44 9.42 0.83
C LEU A 21 0.91 8.44 -0.22
N ALA A 22 1.48 7.24 -0.23
CA ALA A 22 0.96 6.07 -0.89
C ALA A 22 0.90 4.90 0.11
N TYR A 23 -0.26 4.25 0.24
CA TYR A 23 -0.44 3.04 1.03
C TYR A 23 -0.59 1.85 0.10
N VAL A 24 0.28 0.85 0.25
CA VAL A 24 0.35 -0.34 -0.60
C VAL A 24 -0.01 -1.58 0.22
N ALA A 25 -0.98 -2.36 -0.24
CA ALA A 25 -1.36 -3.63 0.37
C ALA A 25 -1.87 -4.59 -0.71
N SER A 26 -1.62 -5.90 -0.56
CA SER A 26 -2.02 -6.90 -1.56
C SER A 26 -1.53 -6.52 -2.98
N ASP A 27 -2.46 -6.09 -3.83
CA ASP A 27 -2.36 -5.65 -5.22
C ASP A 27 -2.82 -4.19 -5.41
N GLU A 28 -3.22 -3.50 -4.34
CA GLU A 28 -3.70 -2.11 -4.39
C GLU A 28 -2.63 -1.08 -3.99
N ILE A 29 -2.72 0.10 -4.62
CA ILE A 29 -1.95 1.30 -4.26
C ILE A 29 -2.93 2.45 -4.03
N ASN A 30 -3.03 2.91 -2.80
CA ASN A 30 -3.88 4.03 -2.40
C ASN A 30 -3.03 5.30 -2.35
N LEU A 31 -3.26 6.22 -3.29
CA LEU A 31 -2.55 7.50 -3.38
C LEU A 31 -3.39 8.60 -2.74
N LEU A 32 -2.79 9.41 -1.87
CA LEU A 32 -3.46 10.57 -1.27
C LEU A 32 -2.92 11.86 -1.87
N PHE A 33 -3.79 12.65 -2.50
CA PHE A 33 -3.53 14.02 -2.93
C PHE A 33 -4.34 14.98 -2.04
N LEU A 34 -3.67 15.93 -1.37
CA LEU A 34 -4.33 16.83 -0.40
C LEU A 34 -4.68 18.20 -0.99
N TYR A 35 -3.68 18.90 -1.53
CA TYR A 35 -3.80 20.31 -1.93
C TYR A 35 -3.85 20.49 -3.44
N THR A 36 -3.21 19.59 -4.18
CA THR A 36 -3.12 19.66 -5.63
C THR A 36 -3.51 18.31 -6.19
N ALA A 37 -4.70 18.25 -6.78
CA ALA A 37 -5.09 17.11 -7.58
C ALA A 37 -4.20 17.06 -8.84
N PRO A 38 -3.78 15.87 -9.29
CA PRO A 38 -3.08 15.76 -10.56
C PRO A 38 -4.01 16.23 -11.69
N PHE A 39 -3.43 16.87 -12.71
CA PHE A 39 -4.13 17.26 -13.94
C PHE A 39 -5.31 18.23 -13.81
N GLY A 40 -5.34 19.09 -12.78
CA GLY A 40 -6.37 20.14 -12.69
C GLY A 40 -7.78 19.56 -12.54
N PRO A 41 -8.07 18.97 -11.36
CA PRO A 41 -9.11 17.95 -11.08
C PRO A 41 -9.68 17.03 -12.18
N ARG A 42 -9.03 16.82 -13.34
CA ARG A 42 -9.60 15.99 -14.43
C ARG A 42 -9.58 14.51 -14.07
N VAL A 43 -10.77 13.96 -13.82
CA VAL A 43 -10.99 12.54 -13.47
C VAL A 43 -10.42 11.61 -14.52
N GLU A 44 -10.80 11.79 -15.79
CA GLU A 44 -10.38 10.93 -16.91
C GLU A 44 -8.86 10.85 -17.06
N LYS A 45 -8.15 11.97 -16.88
CA LYS A 45 -6.68 11.99 -16.93
C LYS A 45 -6.06 11.28 -15.72
N THR A 46 -6.65 11.46 -14.54
CA THR A 46 -6.18 10.79 -13.33
C THR A 46 -6.36 9.28 -13.43
N ASP A 47 -7.54 8.84 -13.88
CA ASP A 47 -7.91 7.43 -14.01
C ASP A 47 -7.33 6.73 -15.23
N SER A 48 -6.66 7.45 -16.14
CA SER A 48 -5.90 6.86 -17.24
C SER A 48 -4.39 6.90 -17.00
N ILE A 49 -3.85 8.05 -16.59
CA ILE A 49 -2.40 8.25 -16.50
C ILE A 49 -1.80 7.60 -15.25
N LEU A 50 -2.41 7.74 -14.07
CA LEU A 50 -1.87 7.12 -12.85
C LEU A 50 -1.79 5.59 -12.95
N PRO A 51 -2.87 4.86 -13.32
CA PRO A 51 -2.77 3.41 -13.51
C PRO A 51 -1.84 3.05 -14.68
N GLY A 52 -1.74 3.88 -15.73
CA GLY A 52 -0.78 3.68 -16.81
C GLY A 52 0.68 3.71 -16.33
N VAL A 53 1.04 4.69 -15.49
CA VAL A 53 2.37 4.78 -14.86
C VAL A 53 2.61 3.58 -13.93
N VAL A 54 1.62 3.21 -13.11
CA VAL A 54 1.72 2.04 -12.21
C VAL A 54 1.93 0.74 -12.99
N SER A 55 1.16 0.54 -14.06
CA SER A 55 1.22 -0.64 -14.95
C SER A 55 2.58 -0.79 -15.61
N SER A 56 3.10 0.31 -16.19
CA SER A 56 4.43 0.35 -16.80
C SER A 56 5.53 0.09 -15.76
N ALA A 57 5.53 0.84 -14.65
CA ALA A 57 6.53 0.69 -13.60
C ALA A 57 6.51 -0.71 -12.96
N PHE A 58 5.33 -1.34 -12.85
CA PHE A 58 5.19 -2.69 -12.32
C PHE A 58 5.78 -3.73 -13.28
N SER A 59 5.45 -3.62 -14.56
CA SER A 59 5.95 -4.53 -15.61
C SER A 59 7.48 -4.44 -15.75
N LEU A 60 8.04 -3.23 -15.69
CA LEU A 60 9.49 -3.01 -15.66
C LEU A 60 10.13 -3.57 -14.38
N SER A 61 9.49 -3.39 -13.23
CA SER A 61 9.97 -3.93 -11.95
C SER A 61 9.94 -5.46 -11.92
N LEU A 62 8.93 -6.10 -12.52
CA LEU A 62 8.86 -7.55 -12.69
C LEU A 62 10.07 -8.09 -13.46
N ARG A 63 10.39 -7.45 -14.60
CA ARG A 63 11.57 -7.82 -15.38
C ARG A 63 12.85 -7.65 -14.56
N LYS A 64 12.98 -6.53 -13.85
CA LYS A 64 14.18 -6.23 -13.04
C LYS A 64 14.38 -7.20 -11.87
N PHE A 65 13.34 -7.49 -11.10
CA PHE A 65 13.47 -8.27 -9.86
C PHE A 65 13.30 -9.77 -10.05
N PHE A 66 12.56 -10.20 -11.06
CA PHE A 66 12.17 -11.60 -11.25
C PHE A 66 12.54 -12.15 -12.63
N GLN A 67 13.17 -11.35 -13.51
CA GLN A 67 13.49 -11.74 -14.90
C GLN A 67 12.25 -12.26 -15.66
N LYS A 68 11.06 -11.78 -15.28
CA LYS A 68 9.79 -12.14 -15.90
C LYS A 68 9.21 -10.94 -16.62
N THR A 69 8.78 -11.17 -17.86
CA THR A 69 7.99 -10.20 -18.61
C THR A 69 6.52 -10.60 -18.47
N SER A 70 5.71 -9.68 -17.96
CA SER A 70 4.26 -9.83 -17.90
C SER A 70 3.65 -8.49 -18.20
N ILE A 71 2.54 -8.50 -18.93
CA ILE A 71 1.67 -7.34 -19.04
C ILE A 71 0.86 -7.29 -17.74
N ALA A 72 0.93 -6.16 -17.04
CA ALA A 72 0.09 -5.88 -15.89
C ALA A 72 -0.79 -4.68 -16.21
N SER A 73 -2.05 -4.76 -15.82
CA SER A 73 -3.01 -3.67 -15.92
C SER A 73 -3.56 -3.38 -14.53
N PHE A 74 -3.79 -2.11 -14.24
CA PHE A 74 -4.38 -1.64 -13.01
C PHE A 74 -5.62 -0.82 -13.33
N ASP A 75 -6.71 -1.04 -12.60
CA ASP A 75 -7.83 -0.11 -12.57
C ASP A 75 -7.51 1.06 -11.62
N ALA A 76 -8.20 2.17 -11.81
CA ALA A 76 -8.15 3.31 -10.90
C ALA A 76 -9.57 3.78 -10.59
N ARG A 77 -9.71 4.36 -9.40
CA ARG A 77 -10.91 5.05 -8.97
C ARG A 77 -10.52 6.22 -8.09
N ILE A 78 -11.30 7.29 -8.17
CA ILE A 78 -11.12 8.47 -7.33
C ILE A 78 -12.11 8.43 -6.18
N ILE A 79 -11.61 8.66 -4.97
CA ILE A 79 -12.42 8.78 -3.76
C ILE A 79 -12.21 10.17 -3.21
N VAL A 80 -13.24 11.00 -3.24
CA VAL A 80 -13.23 12.32 -2.62
C VAL A 80 -13.54 12.15 -1.13
N SER A 81 -12.71 12.72 -0.27
CA SER A 81 -12.83 12.59 1.18
C SER A 81 -12.43 13.88 1.89
N SER A 82 -13.00 14.11 3.06
CA SER A 82 -12.55 15.20 3.94
C SER A 82 -11.26 14.79 4.67
N LEU A 83 -10.47 15.79 5.09
CA LEU A 83 -9.21 15.57 5.81
C LEU A 83 -9.38 14.65 7.03
N GLU A 84 -10.50 14.80 7.74
CA GLU A 84 -10.86 14.04 8.94
C GLU A 84 -11.09 12.54 8.67
N LYS A 85 -11.61 12.21 7.48
CA LYS A 85 -11.95 10.83 7.09
C LYS A 85 -10.75 10.06 6.54
N ILE A 86 -9.62 10.70 6.27
CA ILE A 86 -8.43 10.04 5.68
C ILE A 86 -7.88 8.96 6.61
N ALA A 87 -7.77 9.24 7.91
CA ALA A 87 -7.29 8.25 8.87
C ALA A 87 -8.24 7.05 8.97
N GLN A 88 -9.55 7.30 8.91
CA GLN A 88 -10.57 6.24 8.89
C GLN A 88 -10.49 5.41 7.60
N TYR A 89 -10.29 6.04 6.44
CA TYR A 89 -10.09 5.36 5.18
C TYR A 89 -8.88 4.43 5.21
N LEU A 90 -7.72 4.93 5.67
CA LEU A 90 -6.50 4.12 5.79
C LEU A 90 -6.66 2.98 6.80
N ALA A 91 -7.37 3.20 7.92
CA ALA A 91 -7.68 2.14 8.87
C ALA A 91 -8.58 1.05 8.25
N CYS A 92 -9.56 1.43 7.44
CA CYS A 92 -10.40 0.49 6.69
C CYS A 92 -9.57 -0.34 5.69
N ARG A 93 -8.70 0.31 4.89
CA ARG A 93 -7.78 -0.38 3.99
C ARG A 93 -6.79 -1.31 4.72
N GLN A 94 -6.36 -0.94 5.92
CA GLN A 94 -5.51 -1.80 6.75
C GLN A 94 -6.27 -3.02 7.31
N ALA A 95 -7.55 -2.86 7.67
CA ALA A 95 -8.41 -3.96 8.08
C ALA A 95 -8.69 -4.92 6.90
N ASP A 96 -8.90 -4.39 5.69
CA ASP A 96 -9.02 -5.20 4.48
C ASP A 96 -7.72 -5.97 4.17
N ALA A 97 -6.56 -5.33 4.34
CA ALA A 97 -5.27 -6.00 4.20
C ALA A 97 -5.13 -7.17 5.19
N TRP A 98 -5.57 -7.01 6.43
CA TRP A 98 -5.58 -8.09 7.44
C TRP A 98 -6.52 -9.23 7.04
N ARG A 99 -7.72 -8.93 6.55
CA ARG A 99 -8.66 -9.94 6.05
C ARG A 99 -8.10 -10.70 4.85
N ASN A 100 -7.52 -9.99 3.88
CA ASN A 100 -6.89 -10.60 2.71
C ASN A 100 -5.68 -11.45 3.10
N HIS A 101 -4.89 -11.01 4.07
CA HIS A 101 -3.79 -11.79 4.63
C HIS A 101 -4.29 -13.13 5.18
N ASN A 102 -5.27 -13.10 6.08
CA ASN A 102 -5.80 -14.32 6.68
C ASN A 102 -6.41 -15.25 5.63
N ASN A 103 -7.21 -14.71 4.71
CA ASN A 103 -7.80 -15.48 3.61
C ASN A 103 -6.75 -16.14 2.72
N ALA A 104 -5.65 -15.43 2.40
CA ALA A 104 -4.57 -15.98 1.60
C ALA A 104 -3.84 -17.11 2.32
N TYR A 105 -3.60 -16.98 3.63
CA TYR A 105 -2.97 -18.05 4.41
C TYR A 105 -3.89 -19.28 4.52
N ALA A 106 -5.16 -19.08 4.87
CA ALA A 106 -6.15 -20.16 4.90
C ALA A 106 -6.26 -20.88 3.54
N TYR A 107 -6.25 -20.13 2.44
CA TYR A 107 -6.20 -20.69 1.10
C TYR A 107 -5.00 -21.62 0.91
N TRP A 108 -3.79 -21.18 1.26
CA TRP A 108 -2.59 -21.99 1.11
C TRP A 108 -2.56 -23.21 2.04
N VAL A 109 -3.13 -23.13 3.24
CA VAL A 109 -3.32 -24.29 4.12
C VAL A 109 -4.22 -25.33 3.44
N LEU A 110 -5.38 -24.92 2.92
CA LEU A 110 -6.29 -25.82 2.19
C LEU A 110 -5.62 -26.43 0.95
N ARG A 111 -4.87 -25.63 0.19
CA ARG A 111 -4.14 -26.11 -0.99
C ARG A 111 -3.07 -27.14 -0.62
N LYS A 112 -2.36 -26.96 0.50
CA LYS A 112 -1.40 -27.94 1.03
C LYS A 112 -2.07 -29.21 1.52
N ALA A 113 -3.28 -29.11 2.07
CA ALA A 113 -4.10 -30.25 2.47
C ALA A 113 -4.74 -31.02 1.29
N GLY A 114 -4.48 -30.62 0.04
CA GLY A 114 -4.90 -31.35 -1.15
C GLY A 114 -6.19 -30.83 -1.81
N HIS A 115 -6.82 -29.77 -1.28
CA HIS A 115 -8.02 -29.21 -1.90
C HIS A 115 -7.76 -28.62 -3.28
N LYS A 116 -8.69 -28.83 -4.22
CA LYS A 116 -8.64 -28.20 -5.55
C LYS A 116 -8.88 -26.68 -5.45
N LEU A 117 -8.50 -25.94 -6.50
CA LEU A 117 -8.60 -24.46 -6.54
C LEU A 117 -10.03 -23.99 -6.24
N SER A 118 -11.03 -24.62 -6.88
CA SER A 118 -12.45 -24.30 -6.72
C SER A 118 -13.00 -24.67 -5.36
N GLU A 119 -12.54 -25.79 -4.78
CA GLU A 119 -12.94 -26.26 -3.45
C GLU A 119 -12.42 -25.30 -2.38
N ALA A 120 -11.13 -24.96 -2.41
CA ALA A 120 -10.54 -24.03 -1.46
C ALA A 120 -11.25 -22.65 -1.50
N ALA A 121 -11.55 -22.14 -2.71
CA ALA A 121 -12.27 -20.88 -2.86
C ALA A 121 -13.72 -20.95 -2.31
N LYS A 122 -14.44 -22.05 -2.56
CA LYS A 122 -15.80 -22.25 -2.03
C LYS A 122 -15.81 -22.37 -0.52
N THR A 123 -14.87 -23.11 0.06
CA THR A 123 -14.72 -23.26 1.50
C THR A 123 -14.50 -21.90 2.16
N LEU A 124 -13.53 -21.11 1.66
CA LEU A 124 -13.23 -19.79 2.21
C LEU A 124 -14.41 -18.81 2.14
N LYS A 125 -15.24 -18.91 1.09
CA LYS A 125 -16.42 -18.04 0.95
C LYS A 125 -17.47 -18.26 2.05
N ASN A 126 -17.53 -19.49 2.58
CA ASN A 126 -18.56 -19.90 3.54
C ASN A 126 -18.07 -19.90 5.00
N LEU A 127 -16.76 -19.75 5.25
CA LEU A 127 -16.21 -19.75 6.60
C LEU A 127 -16.51 -18.43 7.32
N LYS A 128 -16.91 -18.54 8.59
CA LYS A 128 -16.97 -17.37 9.48
C LYS A 128 -15.55 -17.04 9.97
N PHE A 129 -15.37 -15.82 10.48
CA PHE A 129 -14.06 -15.35 10.96
C PHE A 129 -13.43 -16.30 12.00
N LYS A 130 -14.24 -16.87 12.89
CA LYS A 130 -13.78 -17.81 13.92
C LYS A 130 -13.25 -19.11 13.30
N ASP A 131 -14.02 -19.73 12.41
CA ASP A 131 -13.63 -20.98 11.73
C ASP A 131 -12.37 -20.77 10.87
N LEU A 132 -12.23 -19.58 10.28
CA LEU A 132 -11.04 -19.19 9.54
C LEU A 132 -9.81 -19.02 10.46
N HIS A 133 -10.00 -18.51 11.67
CA HIS A 133 -8.92 -18.43 12.65
C HIS A 133 -8.46 -19.81 13.11
N ASP A 134 -9.41 -20.71 13.40
CA ASP A 134 -9.13 -22.08 13.80
C ASP A 134 -8.43 -22.87 12.69
N LEU A 135 -8.82 -22.67 11.43
CA LEU A 135 -8.16 -23.25 10.25
C LEU A 135 -6.70 -22.78 10.09
N ILE A 136 -6.40 -21.54 10.49
CA ILE A 136 -5.08 -20.94 10.37
C ILE A 136 -4.20 -21.23 11.59
N LEU A 137 -4.79 -21.60 12.74
CA LEU A 137 -4.11 -22.16 13.91
C LEU A 137 -3.58 -23.58 13.64
N HIS A 138 -2.96 -23.77 12.47
CA HIS A 138 -2.21 -24.95 12.12
C HIS A 138 -0.82 -24.87 12.78
N PRO A 139 -0.29 -25.98 13.33
CA PRO A 139 0.97 -25.98 14.09
C PRO A 139 2.18 -25.34 13.37
N ASP A 140 2.17 -25.32 12.04
CA ASP A 140 3.32 -24.87 11.25
C ASP A 140 3.34 -23.38 10.91
N VAL A 141 2.24 -22.63 11.11
CA VAL A 141 2.16 -21.23 10.66
C VAL A 141 1.45 -20.32 11.66
N ASN A 142 2.23 -19.55 12.43
CA ASN A 142 1.69 -18.48 13.27
C ASN A 142 1.47 -17.19 12.46
N VAL A 143 0.25 -16.99 11.95
CA VAL A 143 -0.13 -15.81 11.17
C VAL A 143 0.03 -14.49 11.93
N ALA A 144 -0.05 -14.51 13.27
CA ALA A 144 0.20 -13.32 14.09
C ALA A 144 1.69 -12.91 14.15
N GLN A 145 2.62 -13.83 13.82
CA GLN A 145 4.07 -13.59 13.80
C GLN A 145 4.62 -13.31 12.39
N THR A 146 3.77 -13.26 11.37
CA THR A 146 4.21 -12.90 10.02
C THR A 146 4.70 -11.46 9.94
N LEU A 147 5.49 -11.18 8.90
CA LEU A 147 6.07 -9.86 8.66
C LEU A 147 5.00 -8.78 8.63
N ALA A 148 5.27 -7.64 9.27
CA ALA A 148 4.30 -6.56 9.44
C ALA A 148 3.67 -6.09 8.12
N TRP A 149 4.47 -5.96 7.05
CA TRP A 149 3.96 -5.55 5.73
C TRP A 149 2.91 -6.51 5.14
N GLN A 150 2.97 -7.81 5.47
CA GLN A 150 1.97 -8.77 5.00
C GLN A 150 0.63 -8.56 5.68
N ARG A 151 0.64 -8.13 6.94
CA ARG A 151 -0.55 -7.93 7.77
C ARG A 151 -1.14 -6.54 7.68
N ARG A 152 -0.27 -5.54 7.50
CA ARG A 152 -0.59 -4.12 7.73
C ARG A 152 -0.31 -3.24 6.52
N GLY A 153 0.23 -3.79 5.43
CA GLY A 153 0.65 -3.02 4.27
C GLY A 153 1.92 -2.20 4.49
N ILE A 154 2.24 -1.38 3.50
CA ILE A 154 3.47 -0.58 3.41
C ILE A 154 3.07 0.86 3.16
N LEU A 155 3.63 1.78 3.94
CA LEU A 155 3.38 3.22 3.76
C LEU A 155 4.60 3.89 3.12
N ILE A 156 4.36 4.64 2.05
CA ILE A 156 5.38 5.38 1.31
C ILE A 156 5.04 6.87 1.40
N TYR A 157 6.02 7.69 1.77
CA TYR A 157 5.82 9.12 1.95
C TYR A 157 7.14 9.89 1.84
N ARG A 158 7.07 11.20 1.58
CA ARG A 158 8.26 12.07 1.57
C ARG A 158 8.66 12.41 3.01
N LYS A 159 9.92 12.15 3.37
CA LYS A 159 10.52 12.51 4.66
C LYS A 159 11.62 13.56 4.45
N LEU A 160 11.58 14.62 5.25
CA LEU A 160 12.66 15.60 5.31
C LEU A 160 13.87 14.99 6.02
N TYR A 161 15.05 15.27 5.49
CA TYR A 161 16.32 14.97 6.13
C TYR A 161 17.28 16.15 5.95
N LYS A 162 18.14 16.36 6.95
CA LYS A 162 19.23 17.34 6.89
C LYS A 162 20.39 16.69 6.15
N LYS A 163 20.89 17.35 5.11
CA LYS A 163 22.11 16.97 4.38
C LYS A 163 23.17 18.04 4.65
N ARG A 164 24.31 17.64 5.20
CA ARG A 164 25.48 18.50 5.31
C ARG A 164 26.12 18.60 3.93
N MET A 165 26.22 19.81 3.41
CA MET A 165 27.14 20.16 2.33
C MET A 165 28.25 21.00 2.95
N GLU A 166 29.42 21.03 2.34
CA GLU A 166 30.68 21.60 2.86
C GLU A 166 30.47 22.73 3.89
N ASN A 167 29.80 23.81 3.49
CA ASN A 167 29.58 24.99 4.35
C ASN A 167 28.12 25.24 4.79
N ARG A 168 27.19 24.30 4.56
CA ARG A 168 25.77 24.50 4.94
C ARG A 168 24.99 23.21 5.19
N VAL A 169 24.06 23.28 6.14
CA VAL A 169 23.07 22.22 6.36
C VAL A 169 21.81 22.56 5.57
N VAL A 170 21.52 21.78 4.54
CA VAL A 170 20.32 21.96 3.72
C VAL A 170 19.27 20.91 4.03
N THR A 171 18.00 21.30 4.04
CA THR A 171 16.88 20.36 4.14
C THR A 171 16.56 19.81 2.76
N ARG A 172 16.46 18.49 2.64
CA ARG A 172 16.07 17.78 1.42
C ARG A 172 14.94 16.80 1.69
N ARG A 173 14.15 16.49 0.66
CA ARG A 173 13.10 15.47 0.70
C ARG A 173 13.66 14.16 0.14
N ARG A 174 13.35 13.04 0.80
CA ARG A 174 13.56 11.69 0.24
C ARG A 174 12.30 10.87 0.39
N ILE A 175 12.08 9.95 -0.53
CA ILE A 175 10.99 8.98 -0.41
C ILE A 175 11.38 7.95 0.64
N ARG A 176 10.52 7.74 1.64
CA ARG A 176 10.68 6.73 2.70
C ARG A 176 9.66 5.63 2.49
N GLU A 177 10.12 4.40 2.53
CA GLU A 177 9.30 3.20 2.59
C GLU A 177 9.22 2.73 4.05
N ASN A 178 8.02 2.54 4.57
CA ASN A 178 7.78 1.98 5.89
C ASN A 178 7.14 0.60 5.78
N TRP A 179 7.98 -0.43 5.87
CA TRP A 179 7.59 -1.85 5.82
C TRP A 179 7.14 -2.40 7.18
N ASN A 180 7.28 -1.62 8.26
CA ASN A 180 6.81 -1.98 9.59
C ASN A 180 5.79 -0.93 10.06
N LEU A 181 4.68 -0.84 9.32
CA LEU A 181 3.63 0.13 9.57
C LEU A 181 2.91 -0.21 10.91
N PRO A 182 2.81 0.72 11.87
CA PRO A 182 1.91 0.55 13.01
C PRO A 182 0.45 0.47 12.57
N LEU A 183 -0.43 0.02 13.46
CA LEU A 183 -1.87 0.12 13.21
C LEU A 183 -2.26 1.61 13.08
N VAL A 184 -2.99 1.98 12.04
CA VAL A 184 -3.42 3.37 11.82
C VAL A 184 -4.23 3.89 13.01
N THR A 185 -4.97 3.00 13.67
CA THR A 185 -5.79 3.30 14.86
C THR A 185 -4.98 3.47 16.15
N SER A 186 -3.72 3.00 16.19
CA SER A 186 -2.84 3.15 17.35
C SER A 186 -2.33 4.58 17.52
N LYS A 187 -1.82 4.93 18.72
CA LYS A 187 -1.22 6.25 18.98
C LYS A 187 -0.10 6.57 17.99
N ASP A 188 0.81 5.63 17.75
CA ASP A 188 1.93 5.79 16.83
C ASP A 188 1.48 5.93 15.37
N GLY A 189 0.46 5.17 14.96
CA GLY A 189 -0.12 5.25 13.63
C GLY A 189 -0.78 6.61 13.38
N LYS A 190 -1.61 7.07 14.31
CA LYS A 190 -2.25 8.40 14.24
C LYS A 190 -1.20 9.51 14.17
N ALA A 191 -0.19 9.47 15.04
CA ALA A 191 0.90 10.44 15.04
C ALA A 191 1.71 10.43 13.73
N LEU A 192 1.96 9.24 13.16
CA LEU A 192 2.64 9.10 11.88
C LEU A 192 1.84 9.74 10.73
N ILE A 193 0.55 9.41 10.62
CA ILE A 193 -0.32 9.96 9.57
C ILE A 193 -0.43 11.48 9.72
N GLN A 194 -0.72 11.98 10.92
CA GLN A 194 -0.82 13.41 11.19
C GLN A 194 0.45 14.16 10.75
N LYS A 195 1.63 13.64 11.13
CA LYS A 195 2.92 14.20 10.75
C LYS A 195 3.15 14.21 9.24
N ILE A 196 2.59 13.27 8.50
CA ILE A 196 2.67 13.25 7.04
C ILE A 196 1.75 14.32 6.44
N LEU A 197 0.51 14.43 6.93
CA LEU A 197 -0.47 15.42 6.47
C LEU A 197 0.05 16.85 6.69
N GLU A 198 0.61 17.14 7.87
CA GLU A 198 1.20 18.45 8.19
C GLU A 198 2.35 18.84 7.25
N ARG A 199 3.16 17.86 6.83
CA ARG A 199 4.32 18.08 5.95
C ARG A 199 3.95 18.22 4.49
N ALA A 200 2.78 17.73 4.11
CA ALA A 200 2.27 17.83 2.76
C ALA A 200 1.67 19.21 2.48
N LYS A 201 1.48 20.06 3.50
CA LYS A 201 1.09 21.47 3.33
C LYS A 201 2.07 22.17 2.37
N PRO A 202 1.58 22.83 1.32
CA PRO A 202 2.43 23.69 0.51
C PRO A 202 3.03 24.76 1.43
N THR A 203 4.32 25.04 1.26
CA THR A 203 4.91 26.27 1.81
C THR A 203 4.17 27.43 1.14
N ALA A 204 3.64 28.36 1.93
CA ALA A 204 3.12 29.61 1.38
C ALA A 204 4.26 30.28 0.60
N GLU A 205 4.01 30.54 -0.68
CA GLU A 205 4.83 31.42 -1.51
C GLU A 205 4.55 32.87 -1.13
#